data_AF-Q5DG31-F1
#
_entry.id   AF-Q5DG31-F1
#
_cell.length_a   1.000
_cell.length_b   1.000
_cell.length_c   1.000
_cell.angle_alpha   90.00
_cell.angle_beta   90.00
_cell.angle_gamma   90.00
#
_symmetry.space_group_name_H-M   'P 1'
#
loop_
_entity.id
_entity.type
_entity.pdbx_description
1 polymer ?
#
loop_
_entity_poly.entity_id
_entity_poly.type
_entity_poly.pdbx_seq_one_letter_code
_entity_poly.pdbx_strand_id
1 'polypeptide(L)'
;MGFKTYRTIQTSLSVYLKNTLVAHQILYLLLMAILVGLACWLLIWTVQFNEFETIMKTYYFSSGKLILLLSSIVGAGVAVFGYCIFNVSSPILLLTHIICNFILILAFLSVSVCGFLLLLQLDFDFANKFTLAITKYYGINLSLRRNVGLTTAVDEIQSKFECCGTFGEKSSNYSWFLYKGSSTWFYVTQKLDSKSVVQYVPDSCCVLKDRNLRFNNFFELQMKNDVFLDRETCIGYKSLATRDDTAPRIDNPAYITRSNTYLYEKGCVSVVKQEYQKYALMLAASGTTALVLSIVGFIISSVLLFPIEYQQFIRLSTEWSAFVSTGNIQSSVQDNINIIPKHLTKDEILAKA
;
A
#
# COMPACT_ATOMS: atom_id res chain seq x y z
N MET A 1 55.54 -1.65 -11.10
CA MET A 1 54.66 -2.40 -12.03
C MET A 1 53.23 -2.59 -11.51
N GLY A 2 52.99 -2.89 -10.22
CA GLY A 2 51.62 -3.11 -9.68
C GLY A 2 50.63 -1.93 -9.84
N PHE A 3 51.10 -0.69 -9.81
CA PHE A 3 50.26 0.51 -9.94
C PHE A 3 49.59 0.65 -11.32
N LYS A 4 50.23 0.16 -12.39
CA LYS A 4 49.71 0.28 -13.76
C LYS A 4 48.61 -0.75 -14.03
N THR A 5 48.79 -1.98 -13.53
CA THR A 5 47.80 -3.05 -13.62
C THR A 5 46.55 -2.76 -12.77
N TYR A 6 46.74 -2.19 -11.58
CA TYR A 6 45.63 -1.76 -10.70
C TYR A 6 44.74 -0.70 -11.38
N ARG A 7 45.34 0.26 -12.09
CA ARG A 7 44.61 1.34 -12.79
C ARG A 7 43.73 0.84 -13.95
N THR A 8 44.18 -0.17 -14.70
CA THR A 8 43.41 -0.74 -15.82
C THR A 8 42.24 -1.60 -15.35
N ILE A 9 42.42 -2.36 -14.27
CA ILE A 9 41.35 -3.16 -13.67
C ILE A 9 40.27 -2.25 -13.06
N GLN A 10 40.68 -1.17 -12.38
CA GLN A 10 39.77 -0.22 -11.75
C GLN A 10 38.90 0.56 -12.76
N THR A 11 39.42 0.85 -13.96
CA THR A 11 38.69 1.55 -15.02
C THR A 11 37.65 0.64 -15.68
N SER A 12 37.97 -0.62 -15.95
CA SER A 12 37.01 -1.59 -16.50
C SER A 12 35.86 -1.89 -15.51
N LEU A 13 36.17 -2.10 -14.24
CA LEU A 13 35.17 -2.35 -13.19
C LEU A 13 34.22 -1.14 -13.00
N SER A 14 34.76 0.09 -13.01
CA SER A 14 33.95 1.29 -12.89
C SER A 14 32.97 1.46 -14.07
N VAL A 15 33.40 1.17 -15.30
CA VAL A 15 32.52 1.21 -16.48
C VAL A 15 31.42 0.16 -16.39
N TYR A 16 31.75 -1.07 -15.97
CA TYR A 16 30.77 -2.14 -15.79
C TYR A 16 29.73 -1.81 -14.70
N LEU A 17 30.16 -1.32 -13.54
CA LEU A 17 29.28 -0.92 -12.44
C LEU A 17 28.36 0.24 -12.85
N LYS A 18 28.86 1.21 -13.61
CA LYS A 18 28.05 2.31 -14.15
C LYS A 18 26.96 1.80 -15.10
N ASN A 19 27.30 0.93 -16.04
CA ASN A 19 26.32 0.36 -16.97
C ASN A 19 25.26 -0.48 -16.24
N THR A 20 25.69 -1.27 -15.24
CA THR A 20 24.79 -2.06 -14.41
C THR A 20 23.85 -1.16 -13.60
N LEU A 21 24.35 -0.05 -13.05
CA LEU A 21 23.52 0.93 -12.35
C LEU A 21 22.49 1.54 -13.29
N VAL A 22 22.86 1.96 -14.50
CA VAL A 22 21.92 2.52 -15.48
C VAL A 22 20.83 1.51 -15.84
N ALA A 23 21.20 0.26 -16.14
CA ALA A 23 20.24 -0.79 -16.43
C ALA A 23 19.29 -1.04 -15.24
N HIS A 24 19.82 -1.05 -14.02
CA HIS A 24 19.02 -1.17 -12.80
C HIS A 24 18.05 0.01 -12.64
N GLN A 25 18.48 1.26 -12.87
CA GLN A 25 17.61 2.43 -12.77
C GLN A 25 16.48 2.42 -13.81
N ILE A 26 16.74 1.95 -15.03
CA ILE A 26 15.69 1.79 -16.06
C ILE A 26 14.66 0.74 -15.61
N LEU A 27 15.11 -0.43 -15.15
CA LEU A 27 14.23 -1.48 -14.64
C LEU A 27 13.42 -0.99 -13.42
N TYR A 28 14.08 -0.28 -12.52
CA TYR A 28 13.47 0.28 -11.32
C TYR A 28 12.41 1.33 -11.68
N LEU A 29 12.68 2.22 -12.65
CA LEU A 29 11.71 3.19 -13.16
C LEU A 29 10.46 2.51 -13.72
N LEU A 30 10.63 1.45 -14.52
CA LEU A 30 9.52 0.68 -15.07
C LEU A 30 8.68 0.04 -13.96
N LEU A 31 9.34 -0.54 -12.94
CA LEU A 31 8.63 -1.08 -11.77
C LEU A 31 7.85 0.01 -11.03
N MET A 32 8.48 1.16 -10.74
CA MET A 32 7.81 2.26 -10.03
C MET A 32 6.59 2.76 -10.79
N ALA A 33 6.64 2.83 -12.13
CA ALA A 33 5.49 3.19 -12.94
C ALA A 33 4.34 2.17 -12.81
N ILE A 34 4.66 0.86 -12.83
CA ILE A 34 3.68 -0.21 -12.59
C ILE A 34 3.08 -0.08 -11.17
N LEU A 35 3.91 0.18 -10.17
CA LEU A 35 3.47 0.32 -8.77
C LEU A 35 2.60 1.56 -8.54
N VAL A 36 2.87 2.68 -9.23
CA VAL A 36 1.96 3.84 -9.21
C VAL A 36 0.60 3.45 -9.80
N GLY A 37 0.59 2.76 -10.94
CA GLY A 37 -0.65 2.26 -11.55
C GLY A 37 -1.42 1.33 -10.62
N LEU A 38 -0.71 0.38 -9.99
CA LEU A 38 -1.29 -0.54 -9.00
C LEU A 38 -1.80 0.20 -7.76
N ALA A 39 -1.06 1.18 -7.23
CA ALA A 39 -1.48 1.96 -6.07
C ALA A 39 -2.72 2.80 -6.36
N CYS A 40 -2.79 3.44 -7.53
CA CYS A 40 -3.98 4.15 -7.99
C CYS A 40 -5.18 3.20 -8.16
N TRP A 41 -4.97 2.03 -8.76
CA TRP A 41 -5.99 0.99 -8.88
C TRP A 41 -6.49 0.55 -7.49
N LEU A 42 -5.58 0.28 -6.55
CA LEU A 42 -5.93 -0.07 -5.18
C LEU A 42 -6.69 1.06 -4.47
N LEU A 43 -6.34 2.33 -4.69
CA LEU A 43 -7.09 3.45 -4.12
C LEU A 43 -8.54 3.47 -4.61
N ILE A 44 -8.76 3.34 -5.92
CA ILE A 44 -10.11 3.30 -6.51
C ILE A 44 -10.89 2.08 -6.01
N TRP A 45 -10.26 0.90 -6.06
CA TRP A 45 -10.87 -0.36 -5.62
C TRP A 45 -11.27 -0.29 -4.15
N THR A 46 -10.43 0.29 -3.29
CA THR A 46 -10.66 0.35 -1.84
C THR A 46 -11.71 1.38 -1.39
N VAL A 47 -12.09 2.36 -2.22
CA VAL A 47 -13.26 3.24 -1.92
C VAL A 47 -14.50 2.40 -1.66
N GLN A 48 -14.61 1.33 -2.40
CA GLN A 48 -15.69 0.36 -2.38
C GLN A 48 -15.69 -0.55 -1.14
N PHE A 49 -14.72 -0.40 -0.24
CA PHE A 49 -14.42 -1.31 0.87
C PHE A 49 -14.15 -0.57 2.20
N ASN A 50 -14.61 0.68 2.31
CA ASN A 50 -14.44 1.52 3.50
C ASN A 50 -15.15 0.94 4.74
N GLU A 51 -16.13 0.09 4.50
CA GLU A 51 -16.94 -0.64 5.48
C GLU A 51 -16.08 -1.62 6.28
N PHE A 52 -15.10 -2.24 5.62
CA PHE A 52 -14.19 -3.17 6.27
C PHE A 52 -13.23 -2.48 7.25
N GLU A 53 -12.78 -1.26 6.92
CA GLU A 53 -11.99 -0.44 7.85
C GLU A 53 -12.78 -0.15 9.13
N THR A 54 -14.10 0.10 9.00
CA THR A 54 -15.00 0.35 10.13
C THR A 54 -15.11 -0.86 11.07
N ILE A 55 -15.14 -2.09 10.52
CA ILE A 55 -15.22 -3.32 11.31
C ILE A 55 -13.87 -3.68 11.94
N MET A 56 -12.79 -3.64 11.16
CA MET A 56 -11.48 -4.07 11.64
C MET A 56 -10.82 -3.05 12.57
N LYS A 57 -11.12 -1.76 12.41
CA LYS A 57 -10.49 -0.61 13.09
C LYS A 57 -8.97 -0.58 12.93
N THR A 58 -8.48 -0.94 11.74
CA THR A 58 -7.05 -1.15 11.51
C THR A 58 -6.53 -0.15 10.50
N TYR A 59 -5.53 0.62 10.92
CA TYR A 59 -4.88 1.65 10.11
C TYR A 59 -4.08 1.08 8.93
N TYR A 60 -3.66 -0.19 8.98
CA TYR A 60 -2.81 -0.82 7.96
C TYR A 60 -3.45 -0.81 6.56
N PHE A 61 -4.77 -0.96 6.47
CA PHE A 61 -5.50 -0.95 5.20
C PHE A 61 -5.47 0.42 4.52
N SER A 62 -5.62 1.49 5.31
CA SER A 62 -5.65 2.86 4.81
C SER A 62 -4.24 3.40 4.55
N SER A 63 -3.29 3.16 5.46
CA SER A 63 -1.93 3.67 5.36
C SER A 63 -1.09 2.95 4.30
N GLY A 64 -1.21 1.63 4.16
CA GLY A 64 -0.34 0.84 3.28
C GLY A 64 -0.39 1.27 1.80
N LYS A 65 -1.60 1.51 1.27
CA LYS A 65 -1.81 1.95 -0.12
C LYS A 65 -1.29 3.37 -0.38
N LEU A 66 -1.40 4.27 0.60
CA LEU A 66 -0.90 5.64 0.48
C LEU A 66 0.64 5.67 0.53
N ILE A 67 1.24 4.89 1.44
CA ILE A 67 2.69 4.75 1.50
C ILE A 67 3.21 4.15 0.19
N LEU A 68 2.54 3.12 -0.36
CA LEU A 68 2.90 2.55 -1.66
C LEU A 68 2.84 3.59 -2.78
N LEU A 69 1.78 4.40 -2.86
CA LEU A 69 1.66 5.46 -3.87
C LEU A 69 2.79 6.48 -3.76
N LEU A 70 2.98 7.07 -2.57
CA LEU A 70 3.96 8.13 -2.34
C LEU A 70 5.40 7.63 -2.57
N SER A 71 5.73 6.45 -2.04
CA SER A 71 7.05 5.84 -2.25
C SER A 71 7.30 5.50 -3.71
N SER A 72 6.29 5.10 -4.48
CA SER A 72 6.46 4.79 -5.90
C SER A 72 6.68 6.05 -6.75
N ILE A 73 5.98 7.15 -6.44
CA ILE A 73 6.20 8.44 -7.12
C ILE A 73 7.60 8.98 -6.83
N VAL A 74 8.00 8.99 -5.55
CA VAL A 74 9.35 9.41 -5.15
C VAL A 74 10.40 8.48 -5.74
N GLY A 75 10.15 7.17 -5.76
CA GLY A 75 11.00 6.16 -6.37
C GLY A 75 11.23 6.37 -7.86
N ALA A 76 10.18 6.70 -8.62
CA ALA A 76 10.30 7.07 -10.03
C ALA A 76 11.18 8.31 -10.21
N GLY A 77 11.00 9.33 -9.36
CA GLY A 77 11.87 10.51 -9.34
C GLY A 77 13.33 10.14 -9.09
N VAL A 78 13.61 9.33 -8.05
CA VAL A 78 14.96 8.85 -7.70
C VAL A 78 15.59 8.07 -8.85
N ALA A 79 14.81 7.30 -9.61
CA ALA A 79 15.29 6.58 -10.78
C ALA A 79 15.74 7.51 -11.91
N VAL A 80 14.94 8.54 -12.21
CA VAL A 80 15.28 9.58 -13.19
C VAL A 80 16.52 10.36 -12.75
N PHE A 81 16.60 10.72 -11.47
CA PHE A 81 17.80 11.35 -10.90
C PHE A 81 19.02 10.43 -11.00
N GLY A 82 18.84 9.12 -10.76
CA GLY A 82 19.89 8.10 -10.93
C GLY A 82 20.46 8.06 -12.34
N TYR A 83 19.61 8.23 -13.36
CA TYR A 83 20.05 8.35 -14.75
C TYR A 83 20.88 9.62 -14.98
N CYS A 84 20.49 10.76 -14.40
CA CYS A 84 21.25 12.01 -14.53
C CYS A 84 22.64 11.94 -13.86
N ILE A 85 22.78 11.20 -12.75
CA ILE A 85 24.05 11.04 -12.02
C ILE A 85 25.13 10.40 -12.89
N PHE A 86 24.75 9.50 -13.80
CA PHE A 86 25.66 8.90 -14.77
C PHE A 86 26.42 9.96 -15.58
N ASN A 87 25.76 11.05 -15.98
CA ASN A 87 26.34 12.08 -16.83
C ASN A 87 27.24 13.07 -16.06
N VAL A 88 26.93 13.33 -14.79
CA VAL A 88 27.58 14.42 -14.02
C VAL A 88 28.77 13.93 -13.17
N SER A 89 28.88 12.61 -12.91
CA SER A 89 30.01 11.99 -12.18
C SER A 89 30.41 12.71 -10.87
N SER A 90 29.44 13.28 -10.14
CA SER A 90 29.71 13.99 -8.89
C SER A 90 29.39 13.10 -7.66
N PRO A 91 30.26 13.11 -6.62
CA PRO A 91 30.10 12.27 -5.43
C PRO A 91 28.92 12.71 -4.58
N ILE A 92 28.63 14.02 -4.53
CA ILE A 92 27.56 14.60 -3.71
C ILE A 92 26.20 14.11 -4.24
N LEU A 93 26.00 14.13 -5.56
CA LEU A 93 24.74 13.63 -6.15
C LEU A 93 24.58 12.12 -5.92
N LEU A 94 25.67 11.34 -6.01
CA LEU A 94 25.62 9.92 -5.71
C LEU A 94 25.28 9.66 -4.23
N LEU A 95 25.87 10.43 -3.30
CA LEU A 95 25.55 10.35 -1.89
C LEU A 95 24.07 10.70 -1.62
N THR A 96 23.54 11.76 -2.24
CA THR A 96 22.11 12.10 -2.15
C THR A 96 21.24 10.94 -2.68
N HIS A 97 21.62 10.32 -3.79
CA HIS A 97 20.90 9.16 -4.32
C HIS A 97 20.92 7.96 -3.37
N ILE A 98 22.05 7.68 -2.71
CA ILE A 98 22.17 6.63 -1.68
C ILE A 98 21.21 6.92 -0.51
N ILE A 99 21.19 8.15 -0.01
CA ILE A 99 20.29 8.57 1.08
C ILE A 99 18.81 8.42 0.66
N CYS A 100 18.44 8.88 -0.54
CA CYS A 100 17.08 8.72 -1.05
C CYS A 100 16.67 7.25 -1.18
N ASN A 101 17.55 6.38 -1.69
CA ASN A 101 17.28 4.94 -1.76
C ASN A 101 17.10 4.33 -0.36
N PHE A 102 17.91 4.75 0.62
CA PHE A 102 17.76 4.29 2.00
C PHE A 102 16.38 4.64 2.58
N ILE A 103 15.91 5.87 2.34
CA ILE A 103 14.54 6.28 2.74
C ILE A 103 13.48 5.42 2.05
N LEU A 104 13.65 5.12 0.76
CA LEU A 104 12.74 4.26 0.00
C LEU A 104 12.72 2.82 0.53
N ILE A 105 13.87 2.27 0.93
CA ILE A 105 13.96 0.95 1.58
C ILE A 105 13.06 0.92 2.83
N LEU A 106 13.13 1.94 3.69
CA LEU A 106 12.28 2.02 4.89
C LEU A 106 10.79 2.15 4.54
N ALA A 107 10.45 2.91 3.49
CA ALA A 107 9.09 3.05 3.02
C ALA A 107 8.51 1.73 2.48
N PHE A 108 9.25 1.03 1.60
CA PHE A 108 8.78 -0.26 1.06
C PHE A 108 8.77 -1.38 2.11
N LEU A 109 9.69 -1.35 3.07
CA LEU A 109 9.62 -2.22 4.24
C LEU A 109 8.30 -2.00 5.00
N SER A 110 7.91 -0.75 5.22
CA SER A 110 6.66 -0.41 5.90
C SER A 110 5.43 -0.91 5.13
N VAL A 111 5.43 -0.79 3.80
CA VAL A 111 4.36 -1.34 2.93
C VAL A 111 4.28 -2.85 3.05
N SER A 112 5.43 -3.53 2.98
CA SER A 112 5.51 -4.99 3.10
C SER A 112 4.97 -5.47 4.46
N VAL A 113 5.40 -4.82 5.54
CA VAL A 113 4.91 -5.13 6.90
C VAL A 113 3.41 -4.90 7.02
N CYS A 114 2.89 -3.80 6.47
CA CYS A 114 1.45 -3.53 6.45
C CYS A 114 0.67 -4.61 5.69
N GLY A 115 1.18 -5.10 4.56
CA GLY A 115 0.57 -6.19 3.79
C GLY A 115 0.52 -7.50 4.58
N PHE A 116 1.62 -7.90 5.22
CA PHE A 116 1.68 -9.12 6.04
C PHE A 116 0.82 -9.02 7.31
N LEU A 117 0.84 -7.89 8.01
CA LEU A 117 -0.02 -7.68 9.19
C LEU A 117 -1.50 -7.73 8.81
N LEU A 118 -1.87 -7.18 7.66
CA LEU A 118 -3.23 -7.26 7.15
C LEU A 118 -3.65 -8.71 6.87
N LEU A 119 -2.77 -9.53 6.27
CA LEU A 119 -3.03 -10.97 6.08
C LEU A 119 -3.28 -11.69 7.42
N LEU A 120 -2.41 -11.46 8.40
CA LEU A 120 -2.57 -12.07 9.73
C LEU A 120 -3.89 -11.65 10.40
N GLN A 121 -4.24 -10.37 10.33
CA GLN A 121 -5.49 -9.88 10.92
C GLN A 121 -6.73 -10.43 10.20
N LEU A 122 -6.68 -10.59 8.87
CA LEU A 122 -7.72 -11.25 8.11
C LEU A 122 -7.90 -12.71 8.53
N ASP A 123 -6.81 -13.39 8.84
CA ASP A 123 -6.84 -14.80 9.21
C ASP A 123 -7.37 -15.05 10.64
N PHE A 124 -6.93 -14.24 11.61
CA PHE A 124 -7.19 -14.50 13.03
C PHE A 124 -8.31 -13.64 13.64
N ASP A 125 -8.44 -12.38 13.23
CA ASP A 125 -9.29 -11.41 13.93
C ASP A 125 -10.62 -11.16 13.22
N PHE A 126 -10.64 -11.19 11.89
CA PHE A 126 -11.79 -10.74 11.11
C PHE A 126 -13.06 -11.52 11.46
N ALA A 127 -12.96 -12.84 11.53
CA ALA A 127 -13.98 -13.76 12.01
C ALA A 127 -14.68 -13.29 13.30
N ASN A 128 -13.89 -13.04 14.33
CA ASN A 128 -14.35 -12.71 15.67
C ASN A 128 -14.93 -11.29 15.71
N LYS A 129 -14.26 -10.33 15.06
CA LYS A 129 -14.73 -8.93 14.98
C LYS A 129 -16.03 -8.81 14.20
N PHE A 130 -16.16 -9.53 13.09
CA PHE A 130 -17.38 -9.53 12.28
C PHE A 130 -18.55 -10.18 13.03
N THR A 131 -18.31 -11.32 13.70
CA THR A 131 -19.31 -11.96 14.56
C THR A 131 -19.74 -11.04 15.70
N LEU A 132 -18.80 -10.33 16.33
CA LEU A 132 -19.10 -9.36 17.40
C LEU A 132 -19.90 -8.15 16.87
N ALA A 133 -19.59 -7.67 15.67
CA ALA A 133 -20.34 -6.59 15.02
C ALA A 133 -21.81 -6.99 14.85
N ILE A 134 -22.08 -8.18 14.31
CA ILE A 134 -23.44 -8.71 14.13
C ILE A 134 -24.15 -8.96 15.47
N THR A 135 -23.49 -9.65 16.40
CA THR A 135 -24.15 -10.13 17.62
C THR A 135 -24.38 -9.03 18.67
N LYS A 136 -23.51 -8.01 18.75
CA LYS A 136 -23.56 -7.03 19.83
C LYS A 136 -24.00 -5.63 19.40
N TYR A 137 -23.60 -5.20 18.19
CA TYR A 137 -23.67 -3.78 17.80
C TYR A 137 -24.64 -3.49 16.65
N TYR A 138 -24.93 -4.47 15.82
CA TYR A 138 -25.84 -4.34 14.69
C TYR A 138 -27.22 -3.85 15.14
N GLY A 139 -27.73 -2.76 14.55
CA GLY A 139 -29.08 -2.24 14.80
C GLY A 139 -29.39 -1.83 16.24
N ILE A 140 -28.38 -1.69 17.12
CA ILE A 140 -28.54 -1.35 18.53
C ILE A 140 -27.97 0.04 18.81
N ASN A 141 -28.70 0.85 19.59
CA ASN A 141 -28.27 2.18 20.03
C ASN A 141 -27.76 3.05 18.85
N LEU A 142 -28.61 3.21 17.84
CA LEU A 142 -28.29 3.98 16.62
C LEU A 142 -28.05 5.48 16.87
N SER A 143 -28.23 5.97 18.09
CA SER A 143 -27.76 7.28 18.52
C SER A 143 -26.22 7.37 18.56
N LEU A 144 -25.52 6.25 18.70
CA LEU A 144 -24.06 6.20 18.69
C LEU A 144 -23.52 6.02 17.27
N ARG A 145 -22.74 7.01 16.78
CA ARG A 145 -22.11 7.00 15.45
C ARG A 145 -21.36 5.71 15.13
N ARG A 146 -20.71 5.10 16.14
CA ARG A 146 -19.99 3.82 15.98
C ARG A 146 -20.91 2.68 15.59
N ASN A 147 -22.09 2.57 16.22
CA ASN A 147 -23.01 1.47 15.97
C ASN A 147 -23.72 1.65 14.62
N VAL A 148 -24.01 2.89 14.24
CA VAL A 148 -24.47 3.21 12.88
C VAL A 148 -23.43 2.74 11.86
N GLY A 149 -22.16 3.12 12.02
CA GLY A 149 -21.09 2.70 11.12
C GLY A 149 -20.93 1.18 11.04
N LEU A 150 -21.02 0.46 12.18
CA LEU A 150 -20.95 -1.01 12.17
C LEU A 150 -22.16 -1.67 11.52
N THR A 151 -23.37 -1.12 11.73
CA THR A 151 -24.61 -1.63 11.11
C THR A 151 -24.54 -1.46 9.61
N THR A 152 -24.23 -0.25 9.13
CA THR A 152 -24.04 0.04 7.71
C THR A 152 -22.95 -0.84 7.11
N ALA A 153 -21.81 -1.01 7.79
CA ALA A 153 -20.73 -1.85 7.28
C ALA A 153 -21.13 -3.33 7.13
N VAL A 154 -21.93 -3.87 8.06
CA VAL A 154 -22.46 -5.23 7.96
C VAL A 154 -23.42 -5.35 6.79
N ASP A 155 -24.35 -4.41 6.64
CA ASP A 155 -25.36 -4.45 5.56
C ASP A 155 -24.74 -4.33 4.16
N GLU A 156 -23.76 -3.44 4.01
CA GLU A 156 -23.01 -3.27 2.77
C GLU A 156 -22.17 -4.52 2.45
N ILE A 157 -21.49 -5.12 3.43
CA ILE A 157 -20.75 -6.37 3.21
C ILE A 157 -21.69 -7.49 2.77
N GLN A 158 -22.84 -7.64 3.42
CA GLN A 158 -23.82 -8.68 3.10
C GLN A 158 -24.40 -8.53 1.70
N SER A 159 -24.81 -7.32 1.34
CA SER A 159 -25.38 -7.04 0.03
C SER A 159 -24.34 -7.10 -1.09
N LYS A 160 -23.14 -6.55 -0.87
CA LYS A 160 -22.09 -6.48 -1.89
C LYS A 160 -21.44 -7.82 -2.20
N PHE A 161 -21.22 -8.64 -1.18
CA PHE A 161 -20.60 -9.95 -1.34
C PHE A 161 -21.62 -11.09 -1.46
N GLU A 162 -22.91 -10.75 -1.55
CA GLU A 162 -24.00 -11.73 -1.68
C GLU A 162 -23.87 -12.84 -0.62
N CYS A 163 -23.76 -12.43 0.64
CA CYS A 163 -23.47 -13.32 1.76
C CYS A 163 -24.39 -13.01 2.95
N CYS A 164 -24.61 -14.00 3.82
CA CYS A 164 -25.43 -13.83 5.01
C CYS A 164 -24.86 -14.53 6.24
N GLY A 165 -24.85 -13.81 7.37
CA GLY A 165 -24.23 -14.27 8.62
C GLY A 165 -22.70 -14.32 8.55
N THR A 166 -22.08 -15.12 9.40
CA THR A 166 -20.61 -15.13 9.57
C THR A 166 -19.98 -16.30 8.81
N PHE A 167 -20.35 -17.54 9.12
CA PHE A 167 -19.73 -18.75 8.60
C PHE A 167 -20.76 -19.73 8.04
N GLY A 168 -20.25 -20.73 7.32
CA GLY A 168 -21.03 -21.85 6.81
C GLY A 168 -21.93 -21.47 5.65
N GLU A 169 -22.87 -22.37 5.35
CA GLU A 169 -23.91 -22.13 4.37
C GLU A 169 -25.19 -21.61 5.05
N LYS A 170 -26.20 -21.26 4.26
CA LYS A 170 -27.54 -20.82 4.71
C LYS A 170 -28.24 -21.77 5.70
N SER A 171 -27.88 -23.05 5.71
CA SER A 171 -28.36 -24.08 6.65
C SER A 171 -27.59 -24.12 7.97
N SER A 172 -26.56 -23.28 8.16
CA SER A 172 -25.72 -23.32 9.35
C SER A 172 -26.25 -22.43 10.48
N ASN A 173 -25.87 -22.78 11.71
CA ASN A 173 -26.18 -21.98 12.91
C ASN A 173 -25.54 -20.57 12.88
N TYR A 174 -24.56 -20.36 12.00
CA TYR A 174 -23.81 -19.10 11.86
C TYR A 174 -24.32 -18.22 10.70
N SER A 175 -25.35 -18.67 9.97
CA SER A 175 -26.04 -17.88 8.96
C SER A 175 -27.19 -17.08 9.60
N TRP A 176 -28.44 -17.32 9.20
CA TRP A 176 -29.61 -16.60 9.73
C TRP A 176 -29.82 -16.81 11.23
N PHE A 177 -29.52 -18.01 11.75
CA PHE A 177 -29.79 -18.34 13.14
C PHE A 177 -28.95 -17.53 14.13
N LEU A 178 -27.77 -17.05 13.71
CA LEU A 178 -26.91 -16.19 14.51
C LEU A 178 -27.66 -14.95 15.02
N TYR A 179 -28.50 -14.36 14.16
CA TYR A 179 -29.31 -13.21 14.51
C TYR A 179 -30.31 -13.55 15.62
N LYS A 180 -31.09 -14.60 15.42
CA LYS A 180 -32.11 -15.02 16.39
C LYS A 180 -31.53 -15.51 17.71
N GLY A 181 -30.49 -16.34 17.65
CA GLY A 181 -29.95 -17.06 18.79
C GLY A 181 -28.91 -16.29 19.61
N SER A 182 -28.28 -15.27 19.02
CA SER A 182 -27.15 -14.60 19.67
C SER A 182 -27.08 -13.08 19.45
N SER A 183 -27.88 -12.49 18.56
CA SER A 183 -27.84 -11.03 18.36
C SER A 183 -28.72 -10.28 19.36
N THR A 184 -28.15 -9.23 19.95
CA THR A 184 -28.87 -8.26 20.77
C THR A 184 -29.96 -7.55 19.98
N TRP A 185 -29.73 -7.31 18.68
CA TRP A 185 -30.71 -6.76 17.75
C TRP A 185 -32.05 -7.50 17.81
N PHE A 186 -32.03 -8.82 17.66
CA PHE A 186 -33.25 -9.62 17.65
C PHE A 186 -33.99 -9.54 18.99
N TYR A 187 -33.28 -9.71 20.10
CA TYR A 187 -33.91 -9.68 21.42
C TYR A 187 -34.49 -8.30 21.76
N VAL A 188 -33.72 -7.24 21.57
CA VAL A 188 -34.13 -5.90 21.98
C VAL A 188 -35.15 -5.30 21.01
N THR A 189 -34.87 -5.32 19.71
CA THR A 189 -35.64 -4.53 18.71
C THR A 189 -36.78 -5.29 18.05
N GLN A 190 -36.81 -6.61 18.16
CA GLN A 190 -37.86 -7.45 17.57
C GLN A 190 -38.74 -8.07 18.64
N LYS A 191 -38.13 -8.67 19.68
CA LYS A 191 -38.88 -9.36 20.73
C LYS A 191 -39.42 -8.43 21.82
N LEU A 192 -38.59 -7.53 22.36
CA LEU A 192 -39.03 -6.63 23.45
C LEU A 192 -39.92 -5.48 22.95
N ASP A 193 -39.59 -4.87 21.81
CA ASP A 193 -40.38 -3.78 21.22
C ASP A 193 -41.78 -4.20 20.70
N SER A 194 -42.17 -5.47 20.87
CA SER A 194 -43.51 -6.00 20.53
C SER A 194 -43.99 -5.60 19.13
N LYS A 195 -43.09 -5.67 18.13
CA LYS A 195 -43.49 -5.46 16.74
C LYS A 195 -44.50 -6.55 16.36
N SER A 196 -45.55 -6.16 15.66
CA SER A 196 -46.58 -7.07 15.15
C SER A 196 -46.03 -8.12 14.18
N VAL A 197 -44.84 -7.87 13.62
CA VAL A 197 -44.14 -8.77 12.72
C VAL A 197 -42.67 -8.88 13.14
N VAL A 198 -42.19 -10.11 13.34
CA VAL A 198 -40.83 -10.41 13.82
C VAL A 198 -39.90 -10.62 12.63
N GLN A 199 -38.85 -9.82 12.54
CA GLN A 199 -37.81 -9.96 11.52
C GLN A 199 -36.67 -10.85 12.05
N TYR A 200 -36.33 -11.93 11.33
CA TYR A 200 -35.28 -12.86 11.77
C TYR A 200 -33.89 -12.53 11.26
N VAL A 201 -33.81 -11.87 10.10
CA VAL A 201 -32.55 -11.48 9.44
C VAL A 201 -32.70 -10.11 8.80
N PRO A 202 -31.59 -9.38 8.62
CA PRO A 202 -31.64 -8.09 7.95
C PRO A 202 -31.96 -8.22 6.46
N ASP A 203 -32.49 -7.15 5.86
CA ASP A 203 -32.81 -7.09 4.43
C ASP A 203 -31.56 -7.31 3.54
N SER A 204 -30.38 -6.98 4.05
CA SER A 204 -29.09 -7.15 3.38
C SER A 204 -28.68 -8.61 3.16
N CYS A 205 -29.30 -9.55 3.87
CA CYS A 205 -29.14 -11.00 3.66
C CYS A 205 -29.98 -11.56 2.50
N CYS A 206 -30.90 -10.77 1.94
CA CYS A 206 -31.89 -11.24 0.98
C CYS A 206 -31.40 -11.16 -0.46
N VAL A 207 -31.76 -12.18 -1.25
CA VAL A 207 -31.39 -12.27 -2.66
C VAL A 207 -32.13 -11.20 -3.49
N LEU A 208 -31.37 -10.47 -4.30
CA LEU A 208 -31.87 -9.47 -5.24
C LEU A 208 -32.49 -10.13 -6.48
N LYS A 209 -33.52 -9.50 -7.04
CA LYS A 209 -34.20 -9.94 -8.27
C LYS A 209 -33.29 -9.81 -9.49
N ASP A 210 -32.51 -8.73 -9.55
CA ASP A 210 -31.48 -8.50 -10.56
C ASP A 210 -30.10 -8.44 -9.89
N ARG A 211 -29.21 -9.35 -10.29
CA ARG A 211 -27.84 -9.45 -9.77
C ARG A 211 -26.91 -8.36 -10.30
N ASN A 212 -27.29 -7.68 -11.38
CA ASN A 212 -26.48 -6.63 -12.01
C ASN A 212 -26.87 -5.22 -11.53
N LEU A 213 -27.81 -5.11 -10.58
CA LEU A 213 -28.18 -3.83 -9.99
C LEU A 213 -26.94 -3.19 -9.35
N ARG A 214 -26.49 -2.07 -9.92
CA ARG A 214 -25.47 -1.22 -9.31
C ARG A 214 -26.14 -0.20 -8.41
N PHE A 215 -25.71 -0.17 -7.16
CA PHE A 215 -26.15 0.79 -6.15
C PHE A 215 -24.92 1.37 -5.45
N ASN A 216 -25.03 2.63 -5.03
CA ASN A 216 -23.93 3.31 -4.34
C ASN A 216 -23.94 3.03 -2.84
N ASN A 217 -25.11 2.72 -2.27
CA ASN A 217 -25.27 2.32 -0.88
C ASN A 217 -26.50 1.40 -0.71
N PHE A 218 -26.50 0.63 0.36
CA PHE A 218 -27.58 -0.28 0.73
C PHE A 218 -28.87 0.46 1.10
N PHE A 219 -28.76 1.68 1.64
CA PHE A 219 -29.91 2.48 2.03
C PHE A 219 -30.82 2.82 0.83
N GLU A 220 -30.24 3.06 -0.34
CA GLU A 220 -31.00 3.28 -1.58
C GLU A 220 -31.77 2.02 -2.03
N LEU A 221 -31.18 0.84 -1.84
CA LEU A 221 -31.86 -0.43 -2.11
C LEU A 221 -33.06 -0.64 -1.19
N GLN A 222 -32.91 -0.33 0.09
CA GLN A 222 -33.96 -0.57 1.08
C GLN A 222 -35.24 0.24 0.80
N MET A 223 -35.14 1.39 0.14
CA MET A 223 -36.31 2.20 -0.22
C MET A 223 -37.13 1.65 -1.40
N LYS A 224 -36.58 0.70 -2.19
CA LYS A 224 -37.22 0.18 -3.40
C LYS A 224 -37.84 -1.19 -3.12
N ASN A 225 -39.17 -1.25 -3.08
CA ASN A 225 -39.90 -2.48 -2.71
C ASN A 225 -39.80 -3.65 -3.72
N ASP A 226 -39.51 -3.41 -5.01
CA ASP A 226 -39.46 -4.47 -6.06
C ASP A 226 -38.03 -4.97 -6.37
N VAL A 227 -37.07 -4.69 -5.48
CA VAL A 227 -35.66 -5.03 -5.72
C VAL A 227 -35.30 -6.44 -5.24
N PHE A 228 -35.99 -6.95 -4.23
CA PHE A 228 -35.78 -8.29 -3.68
C PHE A 228 -36.62 -9.33 -4.41
N LEU A 229 -36.11 -10.56 -4.53
CA LEU A 229 -36.84 -11.66 -5.17
C LEU A 229 -38.14 -12.00 -4.41
N ASP A 230 -38.03 -12.16 -3.10
CA ASP A 230 -39.17 -12.28 -2.18
C ASP A 230 -38.72 -11.85 -0.78
N ARG A 231 -38.91 -10.56 -0.47
CA ARG A 231 -38.48 -9.97 0.79
C ARG A 231 -39.17 -10.62 1.99
N GLU A 232 -40.48 -10.82 1.90
CA GLU A 232 -41.30 -11.30 3.03
C GLU A 232 -40.94 -12.74 3.40
N THR A 233 -40.68 -13.60 2.43
CA THR A 233 -40.22 -14.97 2.69
C THR A 233 -38.77 -15.00 3.20
N CYS A 234 -37.90 -14.12 2.69
CA CYS A 234 -36.51 -14.04 3.13
C CYS A 234 -36.38 -13.69 4.64
N ILE A 235 -37.05 -12.62 5.06
CA ILE A 235 -36.95 -12.12 6.44
C ILE A 235 -37.79 -12.90 7.44
N GLY A 236 -38.64 -13.81 6.93
CA GLY A 236 -39.49 -14.72 7.71
C GLY A 236 -40.85 -14.15 8.07
N TYR A 237 -41.41 -13.21 7.30
CA TYR A 237 -42.76 -12.67 7.49
C TYR A 237 -43.86 -13.58 6.94
N LYS A 238 -43.57 -14.35 5.87
CA LYS A 238 -44.48 -15.36 5.31
C LYS A 238 -43.91 -16.75 5.54
N SER A 239 -44.72 -17.64 6.13
CA SER A 239 -44.48 -19.08 6.13
C SER A 239 -45.19 -19.66 4.91
N LEU A 240 -44.45 -20.18 3.93
CA LEU A 240 -45.05 -20.85 2.78
C LEU A 240 -45.72 -22.14 3.26
N ALA A 241 -47.04 -22.09 3.42
CA ALA A 241 -47.88 -23.19 3.89
C ALA A 241 -47.78 -24.49 3.05
N THR A 242 -47.12 -24.46 1.89
CA THR A 242 -47.01 -25.57 0.94
C THR A 242 -45.57 -26.07 0.71
N ARG A 243 -44.56 -25.48 1.35
CA ARG A 243 -43.17 -25.97 1.32
C ARG A 243 -42.60 -25.98 2.72
N ASP A 244 -42.49 -27.17 3.31
CA ASP A 244 -41.96 -27.37 4.66
C ASP A 244 -40.48 -27.00 4.83
N ASP A 245 -39.78 -26.60 3.77
CA ASP A 245 -38.32 -26.54 3.72
C ASP A 245 -37.69 -25.16 3.90
N THR A 246 -38.45 -24.07 4.01
CA THR A 246 -37.90 -22.71 4.14
C THR A 246 -37.78 -22.27 5.60
N ALA A 247 -36.56 -22.01 6.08
CA ALA A 247 -36.30 -21.32 7.34
C ALA A 247 -35.79 -19.89 7.06
N PRO A 248 -36.04 -18.87 7.89
CA PRO A 248 -36.73 -18.90 9.18
C PRO A 248 -38.26 -19.02 9.05
N ARG A 249 -38.87 -19.84 9.91
CA ARG A 249 -40.33 -19.94 10.12
C ARG A 249 -40.75 -19.23 11.40
N ILE A 250 -41.88 -18.51 11.35
CA ILE A 250 -42.56 -17.95 12.53
C ILE A 250 -43.10 -19.06 13.44
N ASP A 251 -43.60 -20.14 12.84
CA ASP A 251 -44.41 -21.15 13.50
C ASP A 251 -43.62 -22.30 14.14
N ASN A 252 -42.37 -22.55 13.72
CA ASN A 252 -41.53 -23.57 14.36
C ASN A 252 -40.04 -23.19 14.46
N PRO A 253 -39.58 -22.69 15.62
CA PRO A 253 -38.22 -22.24 15.82
C PRO A 253 -37.16 -23.36 15.89
N ALA A 254 -37.56 -24.64 15.92
CA ALA A 254 -36.66 -25.78 16.14
C ALA A 254 -35.91 -26.27 14.88
N TYR A 255 -36.39 -25.93 13.67
CA TYR A 255 -35.76 -26.33 12.41
C TYR A 255 -34.76 -25.28 11.92
N ILE A 256 -33.65 -25.19 12.66
CA ILE A 256 -32.63 -24.14 12.54
C ILE A 256 -31.80 -24.26 11.24
N THR A 257 -31.71 -25.47 10.69
CA THR A 257 -30.75 -25.81 9.61
C THR A 257 -31.38 -26.01 8.23
N ARG A 258 -32.64 -25.63 8.02
CA ARG A 258 -33.28 -25.75 6.69
C ARG A 258 -32.89 -24.59 5.76
N SER A 259 -32.93 -24.86 4.45
CA SER A 259 -32.40 -23.98 3.41
C SER A 259 -33.45 -22.97 2.92
N ASN A 260 -33.13 -21.69 2.97
CA ASN A 260 -33.92 -20.65 2.30
C ASN A 260 -33.32 -20.32 0.94
N THR A 261 -34.09 -20.43 -0.15
CA THR A 261 -33.63 -20.00 -1.48
C THR A 261 -33.57 -18.48 -1.63
N TYR A 262 -34.22 -17.74 -0.72
CA TYR A 262 -34.27 -16.28 -0.73
C TYR A 262 -33.19 -15.63 0.14
N LEU A 263 -32.36 -16.43 0.83
CA LEU A 263 -31.17 -15.98 1.54
C LEU A 263 -29.92 -16.27 0.72
N TYR A 264 -28.94 -15.39 0.86
CA TYR A 264 -27.60 -15.67 0.37
C TYR A 264 -27.01 -16.93 0.98
N GLU A 265 -26.38 -17.74 0.11
CA GLU A 265 -25.98 -19.10 0.44
C GLU A 265 -24.77 -19.16 1.37
N LYS A 266 -23.79 -18.26 1.19
CA LYS A 266 -22.49 -18.33 1.88
C LYS A 266 -22.43 -17.36 3.06
N GLY A 267 -21.73 -17.77 4.11
CA GLY A 267 -21.33 -16.89 5.21
C GLY A 267 -20.34 -15.82 4.75
N CYS A 268 -20.44 -14.61 5.29
CA CYS A 268 -19.64 -13.49 4.81
C CYS A 268 -18.15 -13.63 5.11
N VAL A 269 -17.77 -14.30 6.20
CA VAL A 269 -16.36 -14.39 6.58
C VAL A 269 -15.57 -15.14 5.52
N SER A 270 -16.10 -16.23 4.95
CA SER A 270 -15.38 -17.00 3.93
C SER A 270 -15.24 -16.24 2.61
N VAL A 271 -16.33 -15.61 2.14
CA VAL A 271 -16.35 -14.86 0.88
C VAL A 271 -15.46 -13.63 0.95
N VAL A 272 -15.61 -12.82 2.00
CA VAL A 272 -14.84 -11.59 2.21
C VAL A 272 -13.37 -11.92 2.38
N LYS A 273 -13.03 -12.93 3.20
CA LYS A 273 -11.64 -13.32 3.42
C LYS A 273 -10.94 -13.67 2.12
N GLN A 274 -11.59 -14.43 1.23
CA GLN A 274 -11.00 -14.81 -0.06
C GLN A 274 -10.69 -13.60 -0.95
N GLU A 275 -11.58 -12.62 -1.01
CA GLU A 275 -11.36 -11.41 -1.83
C GLU A 275 -10.31 -10.47 -1.21
N TYR A 276 -10.33 -10.29 0.11
CA TYR A 276 -9.37 -9.41 0.80
C TYR A 276 -7.97 -10.02 0.91
N GLN A 277 -7.85 -11.35 0.95
CA GLN A 277 -6.55 -12.01 0.91
C GLN A 277 -5.80 -11.70 -0.38
N LYS A 278 -6.49 -11.65 -1.54
CA LYS A 278 -5.86 -11.25 -2.81
C LYS A 278 -5.28 -9.84 -2.73
N TYR A 279 -6.05 -8.90 -2.17
CA TYR A 279 -5.60 -7.52 -1.97
C TYR A 279 -4.38 -7.44 -1.05
N ALA A 280 -4.45 -8.07 0.11
CA ALA A 280 -3.37 -8.02 1.10
C ALA A 280 -2.10 -8.69 0.57
N LEU A 281 -2.25 -9.79 -0.20
CA LEU A 281 -1.15 -10.44 -0.90
C LEU A 281 -0.52 -9.54 -1.97
N MET A 282 -1.32 -8.84 -2.79
CA MET A 282 -0.80 -7.89 -3.77
C MET A 282 -0.01 -6.76 -3.10
N LEU A 283 -0.49 -6.24 -1.97
CA LEU A 283 0.21 -5.19 -1.21
C LEU A 283 1.53 -5.70 -0.61
N ALA A 284 1.53 -6.90 -0.01
CA ALA A 284 2.74 -7.51 0.53
C ALA A 284 3.78 -7.81 -0.56
N ALA A 285 3.34 -8.43 -1.66
CA ALA A 285 4.20 -8.81 -2.78
C ALA A 285 4.81 -7.59 -3.49
N SER A 286 4.02 -6.54 -3.72
CA SER A 286 4.51 -5.29 -4.31
C SER A 286 5.54 -4.60 -3.41
N GLY A 287 5.26 -4.48 -2.10
CA GLY A 287 6.21 -3.93 -1.13
C GLY A 287 7.51 -4.73 -1.05
N THR A 288 7.44 -6.07 -0.99
CA THR A 288 8.63 -6.95 -0.94
C THR A 288 9.45 -6.85 -2.23
N THR A 289 8.80 -6.85 -3.39
CA THR A 289 9.49 -6.77 -4.68
C THR A 289 10.24 -5.44 -4.84
N ALA A 290 9.57 -4.33 -4.50
CA ALA A 290 10.18 -3.01 -4.51
C ALA A 290 11.36 -2.92 -3.52
N LEU A 291 11.18 -3.46 -2.31
CA LEU A 291 12.22 -3.50 -1.27
C LEU A 291 13.49 -4.20 -1.75
N VAL A 292 13.37 -5.40 -2.34
CA VAL A 292 14.53 -6.15 -2.85
C VAL A 292 15.26 -5.36 -3.92
N LEU A 293 14.53 -4.74 -4.86
CA LEU A 293 15.15 -3.93 -5.91
C LEU A 293 15.82 -2.68 -5.35
N SER A 294 15.21 -1.98 -4.39
CA SER A 294 15.84 -0.82 -3.74
C SER A 294 17.12 -1.22 -2.98
N ILE A 295 17.15 -2.38 -2.33
CA ILE A 295 18.37 -2.90 -1.66
C ILE A 295 19.48 -3.17 -2.68
N VAL A 296 19.17 -3.79 -3.81
CA VAL A 296 20.15 -4.03 -4.89
C VAL A 296 20.71 -2.71 -5.41
N GLY A 297 19.84 -1.72 -5.70
CA GLY A 297 20.25 -0.40 -6.15
C GLY A 297 21.13 0.35 -5.13
N PHE A 298 20.79 0.23 -3.84
CA PHE A 298 21.58 0.77 -2.73
C PHE A 298 22.99 0.15 -2.66
N ILE A 299 23.09 -1.19 -2.78
CA ILE A 299 24.38 -1.90 -2.78
C ILE A 299 25.24 -1.47 -3.97
N ILE A 300 24.68 -1.46 -5.19
CA ILE A 300 25.42 -1.06 -6.40
C ILE A 300 25.90 0.39 -6.26
N SER A 301 25.05 1.30 -5.78
CA SER A 301 25.40 2.71 -5.59
C SER A 301 26.50 2.89 -4.54
N SER A 302 26.43 2.14 -3.44
CA SER A 302 27.44 2.18 -2.38
C SER A 302 28.80 1.65 -2.85
N VAL A 303 28.80 0.56 -3.63
CA VAL A 303 30.03 0.01 -4.22
C VAL A 303 30.64 0.97 -5.25
N LEU A 304 29.80 1.72 -5.98
CA LEU A 304 30.24 2.72 -6.96
C LEU A 304 30.81 3.99 -6.31
N LEU A 305 30.45 4.30 -5.06
CA LEU A 305 30.94 5.49 -4.35
C LEU A 305 32.46 5.43 -4.13
N PHE A 306 32.99 4.30 -3.67
CA PHE A 306 34.42 4.10 -3.41
C PHE A 306 35.33 4.44 -4.61
N PRO A 307 35.11 3.90 -5.83
CA PRO A 307 35.97 4.23 -6.97
C PRO A 307 35.83 5.69 -7.43
N ILE A 308 34.68 6.34 -7.25
CA ILE A 308 34.48 7.75 -7.63
C ILE A 308 35.23 8.68 -6.67
N GLU A 309 35.11 8.46 -5.36
CA GLU A 309 35.87 9.23 -4.37
C GLU A 309 37.38 9.09 -4.58
N TYR A 310 37.84 7.86 -4.86
CA TYR A 310 39.24 7.60 -5.16
C TYR A 310 39.73 8.35 -6.40
N GLN A 311 38.94 8.40 -7.47
CA GLN A 311 39.29 9.16 -8.68
C GLN A 311 39.39 10.66 -8.42
N GLN A 312 38.50 11.22 -7.59
CA GLN A 312 38.57 12.63 -7.21
C GLN A 312 39.77 12.94 -6.32
N PHE A 313 40.07 12.08 -5.35
CA PHE A 313 41.26 12.23 -4.50
C PHE A 313 42.54 12.24 -5.36
N ILE A 314 42.67 11.33 -6.33
CA ILE A 314 43.79 11.34 -7.27
C ILE A 314 43.85 12.68 -8.02
N ARG A 315 42.71 13.16 -8.57
CA ARG A 315 42.68 14.40 -9.35
C ARG A 315 43.17 15.60 -8.53
N LEU A 316 42.67 15.75 -7.31
CA LEU A 316 43.08 16.80 -6.37
C LEU A 316 44.56 16.67 -6.01
N SER A 317 45.06 15.46 -5.77
CA SER A 317 46.48 15.23 -5.46
C SER A 317 47.39 15.60 -6.63
N THR A 318 46.97 15.30 -7.88
CA THR A 318 47.75 15.66 -9.08
C THR A 318 47.74 17.16 -9.34
N GLU A 319 46.60 17.83 -9.19
CA GLU A 319 46.49 19.29 -9.32
C GLU A 319 47.33 20.02 -8.27
N TRP A 320 47.31 19.55 -7.02
CA TRP A 320 48.17 20.09 -5.97
C TRP A 320 49.66 19.92 -6.30
N SER A 321 50.07 18.73 -6.77
CA SER A 321 51.47 18.49 -7.13
C SER A 321 51.94 19.37 -8.30
N ALA A 322 51.07 19.67 -9.25
CA ALA A 322 51.35 20.60 -10.34
C ALA A 322 51.51 22.03 -9.83
N PHE A 323 50.63 22.48 -8.92
CA PHE A 323 50.68 23.82 -8.33
C PHE A 323 51.98 24.06 -7.53
N VAL A 324 52.39 23.08 -6.71
CA VAL A 324 53.64 23.15 -5.95
C VAL A 324 54.86 23.18 -6.86
N SER A 325 54.85 22.40 -7.96
CA SER A 325 55.94 22.41 -8.93
C SER A 325 56.06 23.77 -9.66
N THR A 326 54.94 24.42 -9.99
CA THR A 326 54.96 25.77 -10.60
C THR A 326 55.37 26.87 -9.62
N GLY A 327 54.98 26.78 -8.34
CA GLY A 327 55.37 27.75 -7.32
C GLY A 327 56.87 27.77 -7.04
N ASN A 328 57.53 26.60 -7.03
CA ASN A 328 58.98 26.50 -6.86
C ASN A 328 59.76 27.04 -8.07
N ILE A 329 59.21 26.93 -9.29
CA ILE A 329 59.85 27.51 -10.48
C ILE A 329 59.77 29.04 -10.43
N GLN A 330 58.64 29.62 -10.01
CA GLN A 330 58.48 31.07 -9.94
C GLN A 330 59.33 31.72 -8.83
N SER A 331 59.54 31.04 -7.68
CA SER A 331 60.47 31.53 -6.65
C SER A 331 61.93 31.47 -7.13
N SER A 332 62.32 30.44 -7.89
CA SER A 332 63.69 30.33 -8.43
C SER A 332 64.00 31.35 -9.53
N VAL A 333 62.98 31.88 -10.22
CA VAL A 333 63.13 32.95 -11.23
C VAL A 333 63.23 34.33 -10.57
N GLN A 334 62.54 34.56 -9.45
CA GLN A 334 62.63 35.84 -8.73
C GLN A 334 64.01 36.05 -8.07
N ASP A 335 64.65 34.98 -7.60
CA ASP A 335 65.98 35.04 -6.97
C ASP A 335 67.13 35.22 -7.98
N ASN A 336 66.89 34.97 -9.27
CA ASN A 336 67.90 35.13 -10.34
C ASN A 336 67.91 36.52 -11.00
N ILE A 337 66.97 37.42 -10.66
CA ILE A 337 66.91 38.77 -11.27
C ILE A 337 67.66 39.83 -10.44
N ASN A 338 68.13 39.51 -9.23
CA ASN A 338 68.80 40.48 -8.33
C ASN A 338 70.33 40.58 -8.45
N ILE A 339 70.95 40.01 -9.48
CA ILE A 339 72.41 40.15 -9.72
C ILE A 339 72.66 40.76 -11.10
N ILE A 340 72.35 42.05 -11.26
CA ILE A 340 72.92 42.89 -12.32
C ILE A 340 73.50 44.15 -11.66
N PRO A 341 74.81 44.44 -11.81
CA PRO A 341 75.44 45.60 -11.19
C PRO A 341 74.98 46.89 -11.88
N LYS A 342 74.52 47.85 -11.07
CA LYS A 342 74.25 49.23 -11.47
C LYS A 342 75.52 49.87 -12.01
N HIS A 343 75.54 50.18 -13.30
CA HIS A 343 76.44 51.17 -13.89
C HIS A 343 75.62 52.27 -14.60
N LEU A 344 76.00 53.51 -14.30
CA LEU A 344 75.61 54.81 -14.85
C LEU A 344 74.84 54.86 -16.19
N THR A 345 73.75 55.66 -16.23
CA THR A 345 73.55 56.94 -16.98
C THR A 345 72.07 57.33 -16.87
N LYS A 346 71.69 58.44 -16.23
CA LYS A 346 71.51 59.82 -16.76
C LYS A 346 70.48 59.93 -17.91
N ASP A 347 69.45 60.72 -17.61
CA ASP A 347 68.54 61.50 -18.48
C ASP A 347 67.22 60.88 -19.01
N GLU A 348 66.24 61.79 -19.11
CA GLU A 348 64.90 61.77 -19.74
C GLU A 348 63.69 61.28 -18.90
N ILE A 349 62.85 62.14 -18.30
CA ILE A 349 61.90 63.16 -18.84
C ILE A 349 60.53 62.55 -19.27
N LEU A 350 59.52 62.82 -18.43
CA LEU A 350 58.13 63.24 -18.72
C LEU A 350 57.04 62.26 -19.21
N ALA A 351 55.84 62.53 -18.67
CA ALA A 351 54.48 62.35 -19.19
C ALA A 351 53.79 60.99 -18.92
N LYS A 352 52.87 60.93 -17.94
CA LYS A 352 51.41 61.20 -18.03
C LYS A 352 50.63 60.13 -18.81
N ALA A 353 49.89 59.28 -18.11
CA ALA A 353 48.42 59.29 -17.99
C ALA A 353 47.98 58.16 -17.06
#